data_AF-A0A3A0E029-F1
#
_entry.id   AF-A0A3A0E029-F1
#
_cell.length_a   1.000
_cell.length_b   1.000
_cell.length_c   1.000
_cell.angle_alpha   90.00
_cell.angle_beta   90.00
_cell.angle_gamma   90.00
#
_symmetry.space_group_name_H-M   'P 1'
#
loop_
_entity.id
_entity.type
_entity.pdbx_description
1 polymer ?
#
loop_
_entity_poly.entity_id
_entity_poly.type
_entity_poly.pdbx_seq_one_letter_code
_entity_poly.pdbx_strand_id
1 'polypeptide(L)'
;MNRWISSTAVRFLSLSLFCAVAIGAAVAQDAAKPKPARAKPKGRLPAHYGKLVDAGQKEKIYALQSEFAAKKEALQKQLDAIEAEETAAIEAVLTPAQKEKLAALQAQAKAAREKKAAEKKAGAGKAAEEKAAGEKPAPKAAAKKAA
;
A
#
# COMPACT_ATOMS: atom_id res chain seq x y z
N MET A 1 8.39 15.69 -45.75
CA MET A 1 6.96 16.04 -45.74
C MET A 1 6.25 15.02 -46.61
N ASN A 2 5.20 14.38 -46.06
CA ASN A 2 4.18 13.51 -46.71
C ASN A 2 3.96 12.21 -45.94
N ARG A 3 2.80 12.10 -45.27
CA ARG A 3 1.83 10.98 -45.27
C ARG A 3 0.50 11.59 -44.78
N TRP A 4 -0.45 11.99 -45.63
CA TRP A 4 -1.34 11.25 -46.55
C TRP A 4 -2.47 10.49 -45.83
N ILE A 5 -3.64 11.15 -45.85
CA ILE A 5 -5.02 10.64 -46.04
C ILE A 5 -5.68 9.78 -44.95
N SER A 6 -6.74 10.39 -44.42
CA SER A 6 -7.90 9.85 -43.72
C SER A 6 -8.82 9.03 -44.63
N SER A 7 -9.44 7.96 -44.12
CA SER A 7 -10.78 7.42 -44.51
C SER A 7 -11.13 6.23 -43.59
N THR A 8 -12.00 6.41 -42.59
CA THR A 8 -13.43 6.02 -42.55
C THR A 8 -13.76 4.53 -42.64
N ALA A 9 -14.29 4.03 -41.51
CA ALA A 9 -15.49 3.21 -41.37
C ALA A 9 -15.64 1.89 -42.16
N VAL A 10 -15.62 0.77 -41.43
CA VAL A 10 -16.51 -0.37 -41.72
C VAL A 10 -17.03 -0.95 -40.40
N ARG A 11 -18.36 -0.91 -40.24
CA ARG A 11 -19.16 -1.61 -39.24
C ARG A 11 -19.42 -3.04 -39.74
N PHE A 12 -19.09 -4.06 -38.95
CA PHE A 12 -19.59 -5.44 -39.07
C PHE A 12 -20.06 -5.84 -37.65
N LEU A 13 -21.35 -5.84 -37.32
CA LEU A 13 -22.36 -6.88 -37.59
C LEU A 13 -21.93 -8.27 -37.09
N SER A 14 -22.29 -8.60 -35.84
CA SER A 14 -22.59 -9.98 -35.44
C SER A 14 -23.48 -9.97 -34.19
N LEU A 15 -24.77 -10.06 -34.47
CA LEU A 15 -25.86 -10.42 -33.57
C LEU A 15 -25.69 -11.90 -33.16
N SER A 16 -25.54 -12.20 -31.87
CA SER A 16 -25.78 -13.55 -31.36
C SER A 16 -26.57 -13.49 -30.05
N LEU A 17 -27.88 -13.60 -30.26
CA LEU A 17 -28.91 -13.98 -29.30
C LEU A 17 -28.62 -15.42 -28.83
N PHE A 18 -28.43 -15.64 -27.53
CA PHE A 18 -28.66 -16.98 -26.97
C PHE A 18 -29.31 -16.94 -25.59
N CYS A 19 -30.36 -17.75 -25.52
CA CYS A 19 -31.38 -17.94 -24.51
C CYS A 19 -30.95 -17.94 -23.04
N ALA A 20 -31.80 -17.30 -22.25
CA ALA A 20 -32.01 -17.61 -20.85
C ALA A 20 -32.62 -19.02 -20.69
N VAL A 21 -32.03 -19.83 -19.81
CA VAL A 21 -32.70 -20.94 -19.12
C VAL A 21 -32.32 -20.87 -17.64
N ALA A 22 -33.33 -20.63 -16.82
CA ALA A 22 -33.27 -20.72 -15.37
C ALA A 22 -33.80 -22.10 -14.95
N ILE A 23 -32.99 -22.88 -14.23
CA ILE A 23 -33.46 -23.99 -13.38
C ILE A 23 -32.69 -23.88 -12.06
N GLY A 24 -33.43 -23.54 -11.01
CA GLY A 24 -32.94 -23.46 -9.64
C GLY A 24 -32.75 -24.85 -9.05
N ALA A 25 -31.56 -25.08 -8.48
CA ALA A 25 -31.31 -26.15 -7.53
C ALA A 25 -31.07 -25.50 -6.16
N ALA A 26 -32.05 -25.65 -5.27
CA ALA A 26 -31.93 -25.27 -3.87
C ALA A 26 -30.96 -26.22 -3.17
N VAL A 27 -29.72 -25.81 -3.03
CA VAL A 27 -28.79 -26.39 -2.06
C VAL A 27 -28.87 -25.55 -0.79
N ALA A 28 -29.34 -26.17 0.29
CA ALA A 28 -29.27 -25.61 1.63
C ALA A 28 -27.79 -25.52 2.03
N GLN A 29 -27.15 -24.39 1.71
CA GLN A 29 -25.92 -23.97 2.35
C GLN A 29 -26.30 -23.29 3.65
N ASP A 30 -25.90 -23.89 4.76
CA ASP A 30 -25.86 -23.28 6.08
C ASP A 30 -25.08 -21.96 5.97
N ALA A 31 -25.85 -20.88 5.85
CA ALA A 31 -25.32 -19.56 5.61
C ALA A 31 -24.67 -19.06 6.89
N ALA A 32 -23.36 -19.28 7.00
CA ALA A 32 -22.50 -18.46 7.84
C ALA A 32 -22.81 -17.00 7.50
N LYS A 33 -23.53 -16.32 8.41
CA LYS A 33 -23.94 -14.92 8.24
C LYS A 33 -22.73 -14.11 7.78
N PRO A 34 -22.79 -13.43 6.63
CA PRO A 34 -21.67 -12.62 6.18
C PRO A 34 -21.39 -11.56 7.25
N LYS A 35 -20.21 -11.63 7.87
CA LYS A 35 -19.71 -10.56 8.74
C LYS A 35 -19.79 -9.27 7.93
N PRO A 36 -20.39 -8.19 8.47
CA PRO A 36 -20.46 -6.93 7.74
C PRO A 36 -19.04 -6.54 7.34
N ALA A 37 -18.85 -6.30 6.04
CA ALA A 37 -17.59 -5.82 5.50
C ALA A 37 -17.18 -4.61 6.35
N ARG A 38 -16.01 -4.68 7.01
CA ARG A 38 -15.49 -3.57 7.79
C ARG A 38 -15.45 -2.36 6.87
N ALA A 39 -16.22 -1.33 7.20
CA ALA A 39 -16.21 -0.08 6.47
C ALA A 39 -14.75 0.38 6.34
N LYS A 40 -14.37 0.83 5.13
CA LYS A 40 -13.02 1.35 4.86
C LYS A 40 -12.66 2.34 5.98
N PRO A 41 -11.47 2.24 6.57
CA PRO A 41 -11.08 3.12 7.67
C PRO A 41 -11.24 4.57 7.20
N LYS A 42 -12.13 5.33 7.87
CA LYS A 42 -12.28 6.77 7.60
C LYS A 42 -10.94 7.44 7.87
N GLY A 43 -10.56 8.38 6.99
CA GLY A 43 -9.34 9.18 7.16
C GLY A 43 -9.32 9.89 8.52
N ARG A 44 -8.16 10.38 8.94
CA ARG A 44 -8.07 11.19 10.15
C ARG A 44 -8.46 12.63 9.84
N LEU A 45 -9.26 13.22 10.72
CA LEU A 45 -9.48 14.65 10.71
C LEU A 45 -8.14 15.38 10.91
N PRO A 46 -7.92 16.52 10.25
CA PRO A 46 -6.74 17.34 10.50
C PRO A 46 -6.66 17.76 11.97
N ALA A 47 -5.44 18.04 12.44
CA ALA A 47 -5.19 18.38 13.83
C ALA A 47 -6.07 19.56 14.30
N HIS A 48 -6.63 19.47 15.50
CA HIS A 48 -7.53 20.46 16.13
C HIS A 48 -8.93 20.60 15.50
N TYR A 49 -9.18 20.22 14.25
CA TYR A 49 -10.48 20.37 13.58
C TYR A 49 -11.62 19.64 14.32
N GLY A 50 -11.30 18.58 15.07
CA GLY A 50 -12.29 17.83 15.83
C GLY A 50 -13.08 18.66 16.86
N LYS A 51 -12.54 19.80 17.30
CA LYS A 51 -13.18 20.74 18.23
C LYS A 51 -13.96 21.85 17.53
N LEU A 52 -13.77 22.03 16.22
CA LEU A 52 -14.31 23.16 15.46
C LEU A 52 -15.48 22.74 14.56
N VAL A 53 -15.44 21.49 14.05
CA VAL A 53 -16.36 21.08 13.00
C VAL A 53 -17.50 20.18 13.48
N ASP A 54 -18.68 20.41 12.91
CA ASP A 54 -19.86 19.57 13.12
C ASP A 54 -19.82 18.26 12.32
N ALA A 55 -20.83 17.42 12.46
CA ALA A 55 -20.91 16.13 11.78
C ALA A 55 -20.99 16.25 10.25
N GLY A 56 -21.74 17.23 9.73
CA GLY A 56 -21.87 17.45 8.28
C GLY A 56 -20.57 17.95 7.67
N GLN A 57 -19.88 18.86 8.36
CA GLN A 57 -18.56 19.34 7.96
C GLN A 57 -17.50 18.23 8.01
N LYS A 58 -17.55 17.32 9.00
CA LYS A 58 -16.66 16.15 9.05
C LYS A 58 -16.79 15.26 7.82
N GLU A 59 -18.02 14.91 7.43
CA GLU A 59 -18.24 14.08 6.24
C GLU A 59 -17.75 14.77 4.96
N LYS A 60 -17.95 16.09 4.82
CA LYS A 60 -17.38 16.87 3.70
C LYS A 60 -15.85 16.86 3.70
N ILE A 61 -15.22 17.02 4.87
CA ILE A 61 -13.76 16.95 5.00
C ILE A 61 -13.24 15.57 4.57
N TYR A 62 -13.90 14.49 4.98
CA TYR A 62 -13.50 13.15 4.57
C TYR A 62 -13.67 12.91 3.06
N ALA A 63 -14.75 13.41 2.47
CA ALA A 63 -14.94 13.34 1.02
C ALA A 63 -13.81 14.07 0.28
N LEU A 64 -13.47 15.29 0.70
CA LEU A 64 -12.35 16.06 0.14
C LEU A 64 -11.02 15.32 0.31
N GLN A 65 -10.75 14.77 1.49
CA GLN A 65 -9.53 13.98 1.73
C GLN A 65 -9.41 12.80 0.77
N SER A 66 -10.51 12.07 0.52
CA SER A 66 -10.53 10.96 -0.42
C SER A 66 -10.28 11.41 -1.86
N GLU A 67 -10.92 12.49 -2.29
CA GLU A 67 -10.75 13.06 -3.62
C GLU A 67 -9.29 13.51 -3.85
N PHE A 68 -8.73 14.26 -2.90
CA PHE A 68 -7.35 14.71 -2.99
C PHE A 68 -6.34 13.58 -2.82
N ALA A 69 -6.64 12.52 -2.07
CA ALA A 69 -5.79 11.33 -2.03
C ALA A 69 -5.67 10.68 -3.41
N ALA A 70 -6.79 10.51 -4.13
CA ALA A 70 -6.77 9.96 -5.48
C ALA A 70 -5.99 10.85 -6.47
N LYS A 71 -6.17 12.18 -6.40
CA LYS A 71 -5.39 13.13 -7.22
C LYS A 71 -3.89 13.06 -6.92
N LYS A 72 -3.52 12.98 -5.63
CA LYS A 72 -2.12 12.85 -5.20
C LYS A 72 -1.52 11.55 -5.69
N GLU A 73 -2.24 10.43 -5.60
CA GLU A 73 -1.76 9.14 -6.11
C GLU A 73 -1.53 9.19 -7.63
N ALA A 74 -2.44 9.82 -8.39
CA ALA A 74 -2.26 10.00 -9.83
C ALA A 74 -1.03 10.86 -10.15
N LEU A 75 -0.84 11.98 -9.45
CA LEU A 75 0.34 12.83 -9.61
C LEU A 75 1.63 12.11 -9.22
N GLN A 76 1.62 11.31 -8.15
CA GLN A 76 2.79 10.52 -7.76
C GLN A 76 3.18 9.54 -8.84
N LYS A 77 2.21 8.83 -9.46
CA LYS A 77 2.51 7.93 -10.58
C LYS A 77 3.10 8.66 -11.79
N GLN A 78 2.66 9.90 -12.05
CA GLN A 78 3.24 10.72 -13.11
C GLN A 78 4.68 11.12 -12.79
N LEU A 79 4.96 11.50 -11.54
CA LEU A 79 6.32 11.78 -11.08
C LEU A 79 7.21 10.54 -11.18
N ASP A 80 6.76 9.39 -10.68
CA ASP A 80 7.51 8.14 -10.73
C ASP A 80 7.85 7.75 -12.19
N ALA A 81 6.92 7.99 -13.12
CA ALA A 81 7.15 7.76 -14.55
C ALA A 81 8.22 8.70 -15.13
N ILE A 82 8.15 9.99 -14.83
CA ILE A 82 9.13 10.98 -15.29
C ILE A 82 10.51 10.69 -14.69
N GLU A 83 10.59 10.34 -13.40
CA GLU A 83 11.86 9.97 -12.75
C GLU A 83 12.48 8.70 -13.38
N ALA A 84 11.65 7.73 -13.78
CA ALA A 84 12.10 6.55 -14.50
C ALA A 84 12.60 6.88 -15.91
N GLU A 85 11.90 7.76 -16.63
CA GLU A 85 12.33 8.26 -17.94
C GLU A 85 13.65 9.04 -17.86
N GLU A 86 13.78 9.93 -16.87
CA GLU A 86 15.01 10.68 -16.60
C GLU A 86 16.17 9.72 -16.31
N THR A 87 15.95 8.74 -15.44
CA THR A 87 16.96 7.73 -15.11
C THR A 87 17.40 6.96 -16.37
N ALA A 88 16.44 6.52 -17.20
CA ALA A 88 16.75 5.82 -18.44
C ALA A 88 17.52 6.70 -19.43
N ALA A 89 17.18 7.98 -19.53
CA ALA A 89 17.89 8.94 -20.38
C ALA A 89 19.32 9.18 -19.89
N ILE A 90 19.54 9.29 -18.57
CA ILE A 90 20.86 9.40 -17.97
C ILE A 90 21.68 8.13 -18.22
N GLU A 91 21.09 6.95 -18.07
CA GLU A 91 21.80 5.70 -18.37
C GLU A 91 22.10 5.56 -19.87
N ALA A 92 21.25 6.08 -20.74
CA ALA A 92 21.45 6.02 -22.19
C ALA A 92 22.72 6.74 -22.65
N VAL A 93 23.16 7.81 -21.95
CA VAL A 93 24.40 8.53 -22.29
C VAL A 93 25.68 7.81 -21.84
N LEU A 94 25.57 6.74 -21.06
CA LEU A 94 26.73 5.98 -20.58
C LEU A 94 27.27 5.03 -21.66
N THR A 95 28.59 4.90 -21.70
CA THR A 95 29.27 3.87 -22.49
C THR A 95 28.97 2.46 -21.96
N PRO A 96 29.11 1.40 -22.78
CA PRO A 96 28.89 0.02 -22.32
C PRO A 96 29.72 -0.35 -21.07
N ALA A 97 31.01 0.02 -21.06
CA ALA A 97 31.89 -0.22 -19.92
C ALA A 97 31.46 0.55 -18.65
N GLN A 98 30.86 1.73 -18.78
CA GLN A 98 30.30 2.47 -17.64
C GLN A 98 29.00 1.83 -17.12
N LYS A 99 28.15 1.30 -18.01
CA LYS A 99 26.92 0.58 -17.63
C LYS A 99 27.23 -0.68 -16.83
N GLU A 100 28.23 -1.45 -17.23
CA GLU A 100 28.68 -2.63 -16.46
C GLU A 100 29.17 -2.25 -15.06
N LYS A 101 29.96 -1.19 -14.95
CA LYS A 101 30.40 -0.66 -13.65
C LYS A 101 29.22 -0.21 -12.80
N LEU A 102 28.25 0.49 -13.39
CA LEU A 102 27.03 0.92 -12.70
C LEU A 102 26.25 -0.28 -12.14
N ALA A 103 26.04 -1.33 -12.95
CA ALA A 103 25.35 -2.53 -12.51
C ALA A 103 26.07 -3.21 -11.32
N ALA A 104 27.39 -3.30 -11.36
CA ALA A 104 28.19 -3.84 -10.26
C ALA A 104 28.06 -3.01 -8.97
N LEU A 105 28.07 -1.68 -9.08
CA LEU A 105 27.87 -0.77 -7.95
C LEU A 105 26.46 -0.90 -7.36
N GLN A 106 25.43 -0.99 -8.19
CA GLN A 106 24.05 -1.18 -7.76
C GLN A 106 23.88 -2.53 -7.02
N ALA A 107 24.49 -3.61 -7.51
CA ALA A 107 24.45 -4.92 -6.85
C ALA A 107 25.13 -4.89 -5.46
N GLN A 108 26.30 -4.27 -5.36
CA GLN A 108 27.00 -4.10 -4.08
C GLN A 108 26.18 -3.27 -3.08
N ALA A 109 25.56 -2.18 -3.54
CA ALA A 109 24.71 -1.35 -2.71
C ALA A 109 23.48 -2.10 -2.17
N LYS A 110 22.83 -2.93 -3.02
CA LYS A 110 21.72 -3.79 -2.61
C LYS A 110 22.16 -4.79 -1.53
N ALA A 111 23.25 -5.52 -1.77
CA ALA A 111 23.79 -6.48 -0.80
C ALA A 111 24.17 -5.82 0.54
N ALA A 112 24.76 -4.62 0.50
CA ALA A 112 25.09 -3.87 1.72
C ALA A 112 23.84 -3.43 2.51
N ARG A 113 22.78 -3.01 1.82
CA ARG A 113 21.49 -2.66 2.45
C ARG A 113 20.83 -3.88 3.09
N GLU A 114 20.86 -5.02 2.42
CA GLU A 114 20.31 -6.28 2.94
C GLU A 114 21.07 -6.77 4.18
N LYS A 115 22.40 -6.73 4.16
CA LYS A 115 23.24 -7.07 5.33
C LYS A 115 22.92 -6.16 6.53
N LYS A 116 22.89 -4.84 6.32
CA LYS A 116 22.51 -3.88 7.37
C LYS A 116 21.11 -4.10 7.90
N ALA A 117 20.15 -4.46 7.04
CA ALA A 117 18.79 -4.78 7.46
C ALA A 117 18.74 -6.08 8.29
N ALA A 118 19.53 -7.08 7.94
CA ALA A 118 19.64 -8.34 8.69
C ALA A 118 20.30 -8.14 10.06
N GLU A 119 21.39 -7.38 10.13
CA GLU A 119 22.09 -7.04 11.37
C GLU A 119 21.20 -6.24 12.33
N LYS A 120 20.42 -5.27 11.80
CA LYS A 120 19.47 -4.49 12.60
C LYS A 120 18.35 -5.38 13.17
N LYS A 121 17.89 -6.39 12.42
CA LYS A 121 16.90 -7.36 12.90
C LYS A 121 17.49 -8.31 13.96
N ALA A 122 18.75 -8.74 13.79
CA ALA A 122 19.44 -9.59 14.76
C ALA A 122 19.76 -8.85 16.07
N GLY A 123 20.17 -7.57 16.00
CA GLY A 123 20.42 -6.74 17.18
C GLY A 123 19.16 -6.39 17.98
N ALA A 124 18.03 -6.18 17.31
CA ALA A 124 16.74 -5.95 17.97
C ALA A 124 16.21 -7.21 18.71
N GLY A 125 16.55 -8.41 18.24
CA GLY A 125 16.22 -9.68 18.91
C GLY A 125 16.94 -9.86 20.25
N LYS A 126 18.25 -9.55 20.31
CA LYS A 126 19.04 -9.64 21.56
C LYS A 126 18.60 -8.63 22.64
N ALA A 127 18.17 -7.42 22.24
CA ALA A 127 17.68 -6.42 23.19
C ALA A 127 16.29 -6.74 23.79
N ALA A 128 15.50 -7.60 23.13
CA ALA A 128 14.21 -8.05 23.64
C ALA A 128 14.34 -9.22 24.64
N GLU A 129 15.40 -10.02 24.53
CA GLU A 129 15.65 -11.18 25.41
C GLU A 129 16.23 -10.76 26.77
N GLU A 130 17.04 -9.70 26.83
CA GLU A 130 17.61 -9.17 28.08
C GLU A 130 16.58 -8.48 28.98
N LYS A 131 15.48 -7.94 28.42
CA LYS A 131 14.37 -7.38 29.21
C LYS A 131 13.36 -8.42 29.73
N ALA A 132 13.37 -9.65 29.22
CA ALA A 132 12.45 -10.70 29.66
C ALA A 132 12.99 -11.54 30.85
N ALA A 133 14.29 -11.46 31.15
CA ALA A 133 14.91 -12.24 32.24
C ALA A 133 14.98 -11.51 33.60
N GLY A 134 14.55 -10.24 33.67
CA GLY A 134 14.71 -9.38 34.86
C GLY A 134 13.54 -9.33 35.85
N GLU A 135 12.34 -9.82 35.52
CA GLU A 135 11.15 -9.64 36.37
C GLU A 135 10.59 -10.97 36.87
N LYS A 136 11.32 -11.60 37.79
CA LYS A 136 10.77 -12.60 38.71
C LYS A 136 10.26 -11.85 39.96
N PRO A 137 8.94 -11.73 40.21
CA PRO A 137 8.46 -11.04 41.39
C PRO A 137 8.74 -11.90 42.63
N ALA A 138 9.54 -11.36 43.54
CA ALA A 138 9.72 -11.92 44.88
C ALA A 138 8.42 -11.78 45.70
N PRO A 139 8.00 -12.80 46.47
CA PRO A 139 6.80 -12.74 47.28
C PRO A 139 7.02 -11.77 48.46
N LYS A 140 6.21 -10.72 48.56
CA LYS A 140 6.20 -9.83 49.73
C LYS A 140 5.67 -10.59 50.94
N ALA A 141 6.53 -10.68 51.95
CA ALA A 141 6.23 -11.15 53.28
C ALA A 141 5.02 -10.41 53.88
N ALA A 142 4.01 -11.17 54.31
CA ALA A 142 2.96 -10.71 55.18
C ALA A 142 3.49 -10.65 56.62
N ALA A 143 3.74 -9.44 57.12
CA ALA A 143 3.91 -9.20 58.55
C ALA A 143 3.43 -7.78 58.89
N LYS A 144 2.22 -7.66 59.43
CA LYS A 144 1.98 -6.74 60.56
C LYS A 144 0.69 -7.10 61.32
N LYS A 145 0.89 -7.51 62.56
CA LYS A 145 -0.03 -7.54 63.70
C LYS A 145 -0.41 -6.11 64.12
N ALA A 146 -1.64 -5.95 64.61
CA ALA A 146 -2.11 -5.18 65.79
C ALA A 146 -3.62 -4.89 65.54
N ALA A 147 -4.56 -5.45 66.31
CA ALA A 147 -4.88 -5.13 67.70
C ALA A 147 -5.27 -3.65 67.86
#